data_AF-A0A8S9V733-F1
#
_entry.id   AF-A0A8S9V733-F1
#
_cell.length_a   1.000
_cell.length_b   1.000
_cell.length_c   1.000
_cell.angle_alpha   90.00
_cell.angle_beta   90.00
_cell.angle_gamma   90.00
#
_symmetry.space_group_name_H-M   'P 1'
#
loop_
_entity.id
_entity.type
_entity.pdbx_description
1 polymer ?
#
loop_
_entity_poly.entity_id
_entity_poly.type
_entity_poly.pdbx_seq_one_letter_code
_entity_poly.pdbx_strand_id
1 'polypeptide(L)'
;MAQPRERSPAELARHRQMNRECMREARQRRRLELQEMQTTVSALEKQYKELSQRSAHTRDTALSQICQRPKYAEAVDTARRLGAENLYLQSLLKQEITWKRQLQRIVDFEEADIVCGAGTKSHSWQMNFDVLDDAQAEKELGFHRLTDWDFTRIILDNKRNIHHVESRLLQPSNTTHTHRMQAFGWDMNQTIDSGVMEFVFTKQFSGLNVYDILRTTLVNDLELERSRKIKAETLRLQVIQEMAPNAFVVVHDVSSTGDINVFRSVVARFLIEDTRDFPLSRSDLDDNISTECRLNRSNLEDNSGVVTGRGYVLGTHSVSTDKAQRLSDEELSGKLVWADVALSVGIYDVIDSITGETCHACYAGRCW
;
A
#
# COMPACT_ATOMS: atom_id res chain seq x y z
N MET A 1 -1.65 40.95 20.85
CA MET A 1 -1.83 39.52 20.54
C MET A 1 -2.63 38.89 21.68
N ALA A 2 -3.83 38.38 21.40
CA ALA A 2 -4.71 37.81 22.43
C ALA A 2 -4.30 36.36 22.70
N GLN A 3 -3.92 36.03 23.94
CA GLN A 3 -3.66 34.66 24.36
C GLN A 3 -4.97 33.85 24.33
N PRO A 4 -4.94 32.57 23.94
CA PRO A 4 -6.13 31.72 23.98
C PRO A 4 -6.51 31.48 25.43
N ARG A 5 -7.71 31.89 25.84
CA ARG A 5 -8.28 31.50 27.13
C ARG A 5 -8.48 30.00 27.13
N GLU A 6 -7.67 29.28 27.92
CA GLU A 6 -7.91 27.88 28.23
C GLU A 6 -9.29 27.73 28.86
N ARG A 7 -10.16 26.94 28.22
CA ARG A 7 -11.53 26.70 28.70
C ARG A 7 -11.50 25.91 29.98
N SER A 8 -12.31 26.31 30.95
CA SER A 8 -12.38 25.61 32.23
C SER A 8 -12.89 24.17 32.04
N PRO A 9 -12.50 23.22 32.91
CA PRO A 9 -12.96 21.83 32.83
C PRO A 9 -14.48 21.69 32.79
N ALA A 10 -15.21 22.60 33.45
CA ALA A 10 -16.67 22.65 33.47
C ALA A 10 -17.27 23.06 32.10
N GLU A 11 -16.62 23.96 31.36
CA GLU A 11 -17.03 24.38 30.02
C GLU A 11 -16.79 23.28 28.98
N LEU A 12 -15.67 22.56 29.11
CA LEU A 12 -15.37 21.38 28.30
C LEU A 12 -16.39 20.25 28.53
N ALA A 13 -16.78 20.00 29.79
CA ALA A 13 -17.81 19.02 30.12
C ALA A 13 -19.18 19.38 29.51
N ARG A 14 -19.59 20.67 29.61
CA ARG A 14 -20.82 21.18 28.98
C ARG A 14 -20.79 21.05 27.45
N HIS A 15 -19.66 21.38 26.81
CA HIS A 15 -19.52 21.25 25.36
C HIS A 15 -19.63 19.78 24.90
N ARG A 16 -19.02 18.85 25.65
CA ARG A 16 -19.14 17.40 25.38
C ARG A 16 -20.58 16.91 25.51
N GLN A 17 -21.33 17.41 26.49
CA GLN A 17 -22.75 17.06 26.66
C GLN A 17 -23.61 17.58 25.49
N MET A 18 -23.45 18.86 25.13
CA MET A 18 -24.18 19.46 24.00
C MET A 18 -23.87 18.75 22.68
N ASN A 19 -22.62 18.35 22.45
CA ASN A 19 -22.25 17.60 21.26
C ASN A 19 -22.94 16.22 21.22
N ARG A 20 -23.02 15.51 22.36
CA ARG A 20 -23.75 14.23 22.47
C ARG A 20 -25.25 14.39 22.20
N GLU A 21 -25.85 15.51 22.56
CA GLU A 21 -27.26 15.82 22.30
C GLU A 21 -27.49 16.15 20.82
N CYS A 22 -26.66 17.03 20.25
CA CYS A 22 -26.72 17.37 18.82
C CYS A 22 -26.55 16.12 17.92
N MET A 23 -25.61 15.24 18.27
CA MET A 23 -25.40 13.98 17.54
C MET A 23 -26.58 13.00 17.67
N ARG A 24 -27.31 13.01 18.80
CA ARG A 24 -28.53 12.22 18.96
C ARG A 24 -29.66 12.76 18.10
N GLU A 25 -29.87 14.07 18.11
CA GLU A 25 -30.90 14.73 17.30
C GLU A 25 -30.64 14.59 15.80
N ALA A 26 -29.38 14.69 15.36
CA ALA A 26 -29.01 14.49 13.96
C ALA A 26 -29.30 13.05 13.49
N ARG A 27 -28.99 12.06 14.33
CA ARG A 27 -29.32 10.65 14.03
C ARG A 27 -30.83 10.42 13.98
N GLN A 28 -31.60 11.09 14.85
CA GLN A 28 -33.05 10.96 14.87
C GLN A 28 -33.70 11.61 13.65
N ARG A 29 -33.26 12.81 13.25
CA ARG A 29 -33.70 13.46 11.99
C ARG A 29 -33.46 12.57 10.78
N ARG A 30 -32.26 11.99 10.68
CA ARG A 30 -31.94 11.10 9.56
C ARG A 30 -32.79 9.83 9.53
N ARG A 31 -33.20 9.30 10.69
CA ARG A 31 -34.14 8.17 10.75
C ARG A 31 -35.54 8.57 10.29
N LEU A 32 -36.01 9.76 10.67
CA LEU A 32 -37.31 10.27 10.23
C LEU A 32 -37.35 10.50 8.72
N GLU A 33 -36.31 11.10 8.14
CA GLU A 33 -36.18 11.28 6.68
C GLU A 33 -36.20 9.94 5.93
N LEU A 34 -35.48 8.93 6.43
CA LEU A 34 -35.49 7.59 5.83
C LEU A 34 -36.87 6.95 5.90
N GLN A 35 -37.58 7.11 7.02
CA GLN A 35 -38.93 6.60 7.18
C GLN A 35 -39.91 7.30 6.23
N GLU A 36 -39.78 8.63 6.07
CA GLU A 36 -40.58 9.41 5.12
C GLU A 36 -40.34 8.93 3.68
N MET A 37 -39.07 8.81 3.25
CA MET A 37 -38.74 8.28 1.92
C MET A 37 -39.29 6.86 1.69
N GLN A 38 -39.27 6.01 2.71
CA GLN A 38 -39.81 4.66 2.60
C GLN A 38 -41.34 4.68 2.40
N THR A 39 -42.05 5.60 3.07
CA THR A 39 -43.49 5.78 2.87
C THR A 39 -43.83 6.34 1.49
N THR A 40 -43.04 7.29 0.98
CA THR A 40 -43.27 7.88 -0.34
C THR A 40 -43.03 6.87 -1.46
N VAL A 41 -41.96 6.07 -1.38
CA VAL A 41 -41.70 4.98 -2.33
C VAL A 41 -42.85 3.97 -2.31
N SER A 42 -43.33 3.58 -1.13
CA SER A 42 -44.45 2.65 -1.00
C SER A 42 -45.75 3.20 -1.65
N ALA A 43 -45.99 4.51 -1.52
CA ALA A 43 -47.12 5.17 -2.16
C ALA A 43 -46.98 5.22 -3.69
N LEU A 44 -45.78 5.54 -4.20
CA LEU A 44 -45.49 5.56 -5.63
C LEU A 44 -45.60 4.17 -6.26
N GLU A 45 -45.12 3.12 -5.59
CA GLU A 45 -45.29 1.74 -6.04
C GLU A 45 -46.76 1.34 -6.16
N LYS A 46 -47.60 1.79 -5.21
CA LYS A 46 -49.04 1.56 -5.28
C LYS A 46 -49.67 2.29 -6.47
N GLN A 47 -49.31 3.56 -6.68
CA GLN A 47 -49.78 4.34 -7.84
C GLN A 47 -49.33 3.71 -9.16
N TYR A 48 -48.10 3.21 -9.24
CA TYR A 48 -47.58 2.53 -10.41
C TYR A 48 -48.34 1.24 -10.71
N LYS A 49 -48.66 0.44 -9.68
CA LYS A 49 -49.49 -0.77 -9.83
C LYS A 49 -50.90 -0.43 -10.35
N GLU A 50 -51.52 0.64 -9.83
CA GLU A 50 -52.84 1.09 -10.28
C GLU A 50 -52.81 1.58 -11.74
N LEU A 51 -51.79 2.34 -12.15
CA LEU A 51 -51.61 2.79 -13.54
C LEU A 51 -51.33 1.62 -14.49
N SER A 52 -50.54 0.65 -14.06
CA SER A 52 -50.27 -0.57 -14.82
C SER A 52 -51.55 -1.38 -15.06
N GLN A 53 -52.39 -1.56 -14.02
CA GLN A 53 -53.68 -2.24 -14.13
C GLN A 53 -54.69 -1.49 -15.03
N ARG A 54 -54.72 -0.16 -14.97
CA ARG A 54 -55.53 0.67 -15.88
C ARG A 54 -55.06 0.55 -17.33
N SER A 55 -53.73 0.54 -17.57
CA SER A 55 -53.17 0.33 -18.90
C SER A 55 -53.50 -1.06 -19.49
N ALA A 56 -53.68 -2.06 -18.62
CA ALA A 56 -54.10 -3.40 -19.03
C ALA A 56 -55.59 -3.45 -19.40
N HIS A 57 -56.46 -2.73 -18.69
CA HIS A 57 -57.91 -2.65 -19.00
C HIS A 57 -58.23 -1.83 -20.26
N THR A 58 -57.40 -0.85 -20.64
CA THR A 58 -57.59 -0.07 -21.87
C THR A 58 -57.22 -0.85 -23.14
N ARG A 59 -56.58 -2.03 -23.02
CA ARG A 59 -56.16 -2.86 -24.17
C ARG A 59 -57.26 -3.78 -24.72
N ASP A 60 -58.42 -3.88 -24.07
CA ASP A 60 -59.49 -4.80 -24.48
C ASP A 60 -60.56 -4.18 -25.41
N THR A 61 -60.51 -2.87 -25.71
CA THR A 61 -61.53 -2.22 -26.57
C THR A 61 -61.03 -1.83 -27.97
N ALA A 62 -59.80 -2.18 -28.37
CA ALA A 62 -59.30 -1.81 -29.70
C ALA A 62 -58.45 -2.92 -30.36
N LEU A 63 -59.10 -4.06 -30.60
CA LEU A 63 -58.65 -4.98 -31.64
C LEU A 63 -58.88 -4.31 -33.01
N SER A 64 -57.82 -3.86 -33.69
CA SER A 64 -57.61 -3.97 -35.15
C SER A 64 -56.65 -2.90 -35.65
N GLN A 65 -55.35 -3.22 -35.73
CA GLN A 65 -54.47 -2.79 -36.83
C GLN A 65 -53.09 -3.48 -36.73
N ILE A 66 -53.04 -4.68 -37.31
CA ILE A 66 -52.05 -5.11 -38.33
C ILE A 66 -50.55 -5.15 -37.94
N CYS A 67 -50.02 -6.39 -37.92
CA CYS A 67 -48.64 -6.80 -38.25
C CYS A 67 -47.44 -6.24 -37.46
N GLN A 68 -47.21 -6.66 -36.21
CA GLN A 68 -45.84 -6.67 -35.60
C GLN A 68 -45.56 -7.83 -34.61
N ARG A 69 -46.24 -8.98 -34.69
CA ARG A 69 -46.07 -10.07 -33.69
C ARG A 69 -44.65 -10.69 -33.58
N PRO A 70 -43.89 -10.97 -34.67
CA PRO A 70 -42.54 -11.53 -34.51
C PRO A 70 -41.53 -10.49 -34.04
N LYS A 71 -41.63 -9.24 -34.52
CA LYS A 71 -40.77 -8.14 -34.09
C LYS A 71 -40.99 -7.73 -32.64
N TYR A 72 -42.22 -7.83 -32.14
CA TYR A 72 -42.52 -7.54 -30.74
C TYR A 72 -42.00 -8.63 -29.81
N ALA A 73 -42.10 -9.90 -30.19
CA ALA A 73 -41.52 -11.00 -29.40
C ALA A 73 -39.98 -10.89 -29.32
N GLU A 74 -39.33 -10.62 -30.45
CA GLU A 74 -37.89 -10.37 -30.51
C GLU A 74 -37.48 -9.10 -29.74
N ALA A 75 -38.28 -8.03 -29.81
CA ALA A 75 -38.08 -6.82 -29.00
C ALA A 75 -38.25 -7.09 -27.49
N VAL A 76 -39.15 -7.98 -27.09
CA VAL A 76 -39.34 -8.37 -25.69
C VAL A 76 -38.19 -9.24 -25.19
N ASP A 77 -37.69 -10.17 -26.01
CA ASP A 77 -36.55 -11.02 -25.62
C ASP A 77 -35.24 -10.25 -25.59
N THR A 78 -35.02 -9.32 -26.53
CA THR A 78 -33.89 -8.39 -26.50
C THR A 78 -33.98 -7.42 -25.32
N ALA A 79 -35.16 -6.89 -25.00
CA ALA A 79 -35.36 -6.07 -23.81
C ALA A 79 -35.10 -6.87 -22.51
N ARG A 80 -35.46 -8.15 -22.46
CA ARG A 80 -35.17 -9.03 -21.32
C ARG A 80 -33.66 -9.27 -21.17
N ARG A 81 -32.96 -9.52 -22.28
CA ARG A 81 -31.51 -9.72 -22.31
C ARG A 81 -30.76 -8.45 -21.90
N LEU A 82 -31.11 -7.31 -22.49
CA LEU A 82 -30.54 -6.01 -22.12
C LEU A 82 -30.87 -5.63 -20.67
N GLY A 83 -32.03 -6.03 -20.15
CA GLY A 83 -32.38 -5.88 -18.74
C GLY A 83 -31.47 -6.71 -17.83
N ALA A 84 -31.17 -7.96 -18.21
CA ALA A 84 -30.23 -8.82 -17.47
C ALA A 84 -28.79 -8.28 -17.52
N GLU A 85 -28.33 -7.84 -18.70
CA GLU A 85 -27.02 -7.20 -18.88
C GLU A 85 -26.92 -5.90 -18.09
N ASN A 86 -27.98 -5.08 -18.05
CA ASN A 86 -28.02 -3.86 -17.24
C ASN A 86 -27.99 -4.18 -15.74
N LEU A 87 -28.72 -5.20 -15.26
CA LEU A 87 -28.63 -5.64 -13.86
C LEU A 87 -27.23 -6.15 -13.52
N TYR A 88 -26.60 -6.89 -14.42
CA TYR A 88 -25.21 -7.35 -14.27
C TYR A 88 -24.24 -6.18 -14.20
N LEU A 89 -24.34 -5.22 -15.13
CA LEU A 89 -23.52 -4.01 -15.14
C LEU A 89 -23.77 -3.15 -13.90
N GLN A 90 -25.00 -3.03 -13.41
CA GLN A 90 -25.30 -2.37 -12.15
C GLN A 90 -24.69 -3.11 -10.95
N SER A 91 -24.64 -4.44 -10.98
CA SER A 91 -23.99 -5.23 -9.93
C SER A 91 -22.47 -5.05 -9.94
N LEU A 92 -21.85 -5.05 -11.13
CA LEU A 92 -20.43 -4.74 -11.30
C LEU A 92 -20.11 -3.31 -10.89
N LEU A 93 -20.93 -2.34 -11.30
CA LEU A 93 -20.77 -0.94 -10.89
C LEU A 93 -20.93 -0.79 -9.37
N LYS A 94 -21.89 -1.48 -8.74
CA LYS A 94 -22.02 -1.48 -7.27
C LYS A 94 -20.83 -2.13 -6.60
N GLN A 95 -20.28 -3.21 -7.14
CA GLN A 95 -19.05 -3.82 -6.66
C GLN A 95 -17.87 -2.87 -6.82
N GLU A 96 -17.72 -2.21 -7.96
CA GLU A 96 -16.68 -1.22 -8.23
C GLU A 96 -16.82 0.00 -7.32
N ILE A 97 -18.03 0.49 -7.06
CA ILE A 97 -18.29 1.58 -6.11
C ILE A 97 -18.00 1.12 -4.68
N THR A 98 -18.34 -0.12 -4.33
CA THR A 98 -18.05 -0.69 -3.00
C THR A 98 -16.56 -0.90 -2.82
N TRP A 99 -15.86 -1.35 -3.86
CA TRP A 99 -14.41 -1.53 -3.94
C TRP A 99 -13.69 -0.18 -3.87
N LYS A 100 -14.11 0.80 -4.68
CA LYS A 100 -13.64 2.18 -4.58
C LYS A 100 -13.90 2.76 -3.21
N ARG A 101 -15.02 2.45 -2.55
CA ARG A 101 -15.26 2.86 -1.15
C ARG A 101 -14.43 2.08 -0.14
N GLN A 102 -14.03 0.85 -0.41
CA GLN A 102 -13.13 0.09 0.45
C GLN A 102 -11.69 0.60 0.30
N LEU A 103 -11.22 0.82 -0.93
CA LEU A 103 -9.97 1.52 -1.22
C LEU A 103 -9.98 2.93 -0.64
N GLN A 104 -11.05 3.69 -0.85
CA GLN A 104 -11.23 5.00 -0.25
C GLN A 104 -11.31 4.91 1.28
N ARG A 105 -11.80 3.83 1.91
CA ARG A 105 -11.72 3.68 3.39
C ARG A 105 -10.33 3.34 3.88
N ILE A 106 -9.55 2.61 3.09
CA ILE A 106 -8.14 2.33 3.36
C ILE A 106 -7.35 3.65 3.25
N VAL A 107 -7.69 4.49 2.26
CA VAL A 107 -7.13 5.84 2.02
C VAL A 107 -7.68 6.91 2.98
N ASP A 108 -8.96 6.86 3.37
CA ASP A 108 -9.65 7.83 4.26
C ASP A 108 -9.38 7.54 5.74
N PHE A 109 -8.80 6.38 6.08
CA PHE A 109 -8.11 6.23 7.36
C PHE A 109 -6.82 7.09 7.40
N GLU A 110 -6.38 7.58 6.23
CA GLU A 110 -5.20 8.43 6.00
C GLU A 110 -5.50 9.83 5.39
N GLU A 111 -6.76 10.31 5.29
CA GLU A 111 -7.02 11.65 4.75
C GLU A 111 -7.42 12.70 5.81
N ALA A 112 -6.43 13.51 6.19
CA ALA A 112 -6.47 14.93 5.81
C ALA A 112 -5.22 15.16 4.94
N ASP A 113 -5.22 15.51 3.67
CA ASP A 113 -6.18 16.02 2.69
C ASP A 113 -5.64 15.52 1.33
N ILE A 114 -6.46 14.97 0.41
CA ILE A 114 -6.09 14.92 -1.01
C ILE A 114 -7.23 15.43 -1.90
N VAL A 115 -7.00 16.64 -2.40
CA VAL A 115 -7.64 17.20 -3.59
C VAL A 115 -7.26 16.35 -4.80
N CYS A 116 -8.24 15.67 -5.39
CA CYS A 116 -8.10 15.02 -6.70
C CYS A 116 -7.87 16.06 -7.81
N GLY A 117 -6.62 16.21 -8.24
CA GLY A 117 -6.27 16.86 -9.50
C GLY A 117 -6.42 15.89 -10.67
N ALA A 118 -7.49 16.05 -11.44
CA ALA A 118 -7.61 15.47 -12.76
C ALA A 118 -6.54 16.09 -13.69
N GLY A 119 -5.73 15.22 -14.32
CA GLY A 119 -5.01 15.52 -15.55
C GLY A 119 -3.54 15.87 -15.41
N THR A 120 -2.68 14.86 -15.49
CA THR A 120 -1.38 15.00 -16.16
C THR A 120 -1.08 13.73 -16.96
N LYS A 121 -0.61 13.99 -18.18
CA LYS A 121 -0.37 13.03 -19.24
C LYS A 121 0.64 11.97 -18.78
N SER A 122 0.33 10.71 -19.01
CA SER A 122 1.29 9.61 -18.98
C SER A 122 2.51 9.99 -19.84
N HIS A 123 3.62 10.33 -19.18
CA HIS A 123 4.94 10.17 -19.78
C HIS A 123 5.21 8.67 -19.78
N SER A 124 4.83 8.01 -20.86
CA SER A 124 5.28 6.66 -21.18
C SER A 124 6.79 6.73 -21.41
N TRP A 125 7.57 6.58 -20.35
CA TRP A 125 8.97 6.25 -20.48
C TRP A 125 9.05 4.95 -21.28
N GLN A 126 9.77 4.96 -22.41
CA GLN A 126 10.10 3.74 -23.14
C GLN A 126 11.08 2.94 -22.28
N MET A 127 10.54 2.16 -21.35
CA MET A 127 11.29 1.23 -20.53
C MET A 127 11.51 -0.04 -21.36
N ASN A 128 12.77 -0.33 -21.70
CA ASN A 128 13.13 -1.55 -22.42
C ASN A 128 13.45 -2.62 -21.37
N PHE A 129 12.42 -3.17 -20.73
CA PHE A 129 12.59 -4.31 -19.84
C PHE A 129 12.79 -5.58 -20.65
N ASP A 130 13.71 -6.44 -20.22
CA ASP A 130 13.76 -7.81 -20.73
C ASP A 130 12.61 -8.60 -20.10
N VAL A 131 11.70 -9.11 -20.93
CA VAL A 131 10.46 -9.75 -20.48
C VAL A 131 10.56 -11.25 -20.71
N LEU A 132 10.30 -12.03 -19.67
CA LEU A 132 10.21 -13.47 -19.73
C LEU A 132 8.77 -13.88 -20.04
N ASP A 133 8.58 -14.68 -21.09
CA ASP A 133 7.26 -15.19 -21.46
C ASP A 133 6.67 -16.08 -20.36
N ASP A 134 5.34 -16.02 -20.16
CA ASP A 134 4.63 -16.76 -19.13
C ASP A 134 4.89 -18.28 -19.21
N ALA A 135 4.86 -18.86 -20.41
CA ALA A 135 5.06 -20.30 -20.57
C ALA A 135 6.52 -20.69 -20.27
N GLN A 136 7.45 -19.80 -20.57
CA GLN A 136 8.86 -19.98 -20.22
C GLN A 136 9.07 -19.84 -18.71
N ALA A 137 8.41 -18.88 -18.06
CA ALA A 137 8.48 -18.68 -16.61
C ALA A 137 7.91 -19.88 -15.84
N GLU A 138 6.77 -20.43 -16.26
CA GLU A 138 6.20 -21.64 -15.66
C GLU A 138 7.16 -22.83 -15.83
N LYS A 139 7.68 -23.04 -17.05
CA LYS A 139 8.59 -24.16 -17.35
C LYS A 139 9.93 -24.05 -16.65
N GLU A 140 10.55 -22.87 -16.62
CA GLU A 140 11.90 -22.65 -16.09
C GLU A 140 11.92 -22.47 -14.58
N LEU A 141 10.95 -21.73 -14.04
CA LEU A 141 10.94 -21.29 -12.64
C LEU A 141 9.85 -21.98 -11.83
N GLY A 142 8.85 -22.60 -12.46
CA GLY A 142 7.65 -23.04 -11.75
C GLY A 142 6.84 -21.86 -11.23
N PHE A 143 6.88 -20.73 -11.95
CA PHE A 143 6.17 -19.52 -11.58
C PHE A 143 4.72 -19.58 -12.05
N HIS A 144 3.81 -19.26 -11.14
CA HIS A 144 2.39 -19.07 -11.43
C HIS A 144 2.06 -17.59 -11.30
N ARG A 145 1.28 -17.08 -12.26
CA ARG A 145 0.88 -15.66 -12.27
C ARG A 145 0.22 -15.29 -10.95
N LEU A 146 0.66 -14.19 -10.37
CA LEU A 146 0.11 -13.66 -9.13
C LEU A 146 -1.21 -12.96 -9.40
N THR A 147 -2.17 -13.15 -8.49
CA THR A 147 -3.37 -12.32 -8.43
C THR A 147 -3.08 -11.05 -7.63
N ASP A 148 -3.95 -10.05 -7.75
CA ASP A 148 -3.88 -8.83 -6.94
C ASP A 148 -3.92 -9.12 -5.43
N TRP A 149 -4.62 -10.19 -5.04
CA TRP A 149 -4.71 -10.63 -3.65
C TRP A 149 -3.39 -11.22 -3.15
N ASP A 150 -2.75 -12.07 -3.96
CA ASP A 150 -1.43 -12.63 -3.65
C ASP A 150 -0.39 -11.51 -3.51
N PHE A 151 -0.43 -10.55 -4.42
CA PHE A 151 0.48 -9.41 -4.41
C PHE A 151 0.26 -8.49 -3.20
N THR A 152 -0.99 -8.21 -2.85
CA THR A 152 -1.31 -7.47 -1.61
C THR A 152 -0.76 -8.17 -0.38
N ARG A 153 -0.91 -9.49 -0.32
CA ARG A 153 -0.36 -10.30 0.78
C ARG A 153 1.17 -10.19 0.84
N ILE A 154 1.85 -10.25 -0.30
CA ILE A 154 3.31 -10.07 -0.39
C ILE A 154 3.75 -8.71 0.16
N ILE A 155 3.04 -7.62 -0.16
CA ILE A 155 3.34 -6.29 0.38
C ILE A 155 3.19 -6.28 1.92
N LEU A 156 2.12 -6.87 2.44
CA LEU A 156 1.88 -6.94 3.88
C LEU A 156 2.92 -7.81 4.61
N ASP A 157 3.30 -8.94 4.01
CA ASP A 157 4.32 -9.84 4.55
C ASP A 157 5.70 -9.16 4.55
N ASN A 158 6.04 -8.39 3.50
CA ASN A 158 7.21 -7.53 3.48
C ASN A 158 7.17 -6.50 4.62
N LYS A 159 6.09 -5.71 4.73
CA LYS A 159 5.95 -4.68 5.79
C LYS A 159 6.12 -5.28 7.18
N ARG A 160 5.52 -6.46 7.43
CA ARG A 160 5.63 -7.18 8.69
C ARG A 160 7.06 -7.66 8.97
N ASN A 161 7.73 -8.26 7.99
CA ASN A 161 9.10 -8.78 8.14
C ASN A 161 10.08 -7.64 8.40
N ILE A 162 9.96 -6.55 7.66
CA ILE A 162 10.82 -5.38 7.81
C ILE A 162 10.60 -4.73 9.18
N HIS A 163 9.35 -4.53 9.59
CA HIS A 163 9.05 -4.01 10.92
C HIS A 163 9.64 -4.88 12.03
N HIS A 164 9.59 -6.21 11.90
CA HIS A 164 10.22 -7.13 12.84
C HIS A 164 11.74 -6.94 12.90
N VAL A 165 12.42 -6.88 11.74
CA VAL A 165 13.87 -6.65 11.66
C VAL A 165 14.25 -5.31 12.30
N GLU A 166 13.52 -4.24 11.99
CA GLU A 166 13.73 -2.92 12.56
C GLU A 166 13.53 -2.90 14.07
N SER A 167 12.43 -3.49 14.57
CA SER A 167 12.15 -3.55 16.00
C SER A 167 13.25 -4.27 16.78
N ARG A 168 13.88 -5.29 16.18
CA ARG A 168 14.96 -6.05 16.81
C ARG A 168 16.31 -5.33 16.75
N LEU A 169 16.65 -4.70 15.62
CA LEU A 169 17.99 -4.12 15.41
C LEU A 169 18.14 -2.68 15.89
N LEU A 170 17.05 -1.90 15.89
CA LEU A 170 17.05 -0.52 16.40
C LEU A 170 16.82 -0.45 17.91
N GLN A 171 16.32 -1.52 18.55
CA GLN A 171 16.26 -1.56 20.00
C GLN A 171 17.68 -1.66 20.60
N PRO A 172 17.98 -0.93 21.68
CA PRO A 172 19.22 -1.07 22.42
C PRO A 172 19.17 -2.35 23.27
N SER A 173 19.25 -3.52 22.63
CA SER A 173 19.43 -4.80 23.33
C SER A 173 20.92 -5.15 23.42
N ASN A 174 21.33 -5.70 24.57
CA ASN A 174 22.70 -6.19 24.84
C ASN A 174 23.02 -7.50 24.11
N THR A 175 22.53 -7.67 22.88
CA THR A 175 22.76 -8.88 22.08
C THR A 175 24.17 -8.84 21.47
N THR A 176 25.01 -9.79 21.89
CA THR A 176 26.42 -9.94 21.51
C THR A 176 26.69 -10.15 20.02
N HIS A 177 25.64 -10.32 19.21
CA HIS A 177 25.72 -10.69 17.79
C HIS A 177 25.36 -9.54 16.83
N THR A 178 25.02 -8.35 17.36
CA THR A 178 24.70 -7.18 16.54
C THR A 178 25.96 -6.39 16.22
N HIS A 179 26.34 -6.35 14.95
CA HIS A 179 27.43 -5.52 14.46
C HIS A 179 26.88 -4.13 14.12
N ARG A 180 27.41 -3.11 14.81
CA ARG A 180 27.07 -1.69 14.60
C ARG A 180 28.24 -0.96 13.98
N MET A 181 27.98 -0.17 12.94
CA MET A 181 28.99 0.61 12.22
C MET A 181 28.38 1.92 11.74
N GLN A 182 29.20 2.97 11.65
CA GLN A 182 28.80 4.22 11.00
C GLN A 182 29.75 4.54 9.84
N ALA A 183 29.22 4.79 8.65
CA ALA A 183 30.01 5.13 7.48
C ALA A 183 29.24 6.06 6.52
N PHE A 184 29.91 7.12 6.04
CA PHE A 184 29.33 8.09 5.09
C PHE A 184 27.96 8.66 5.51
N GLY A 185 27.77 8.87 6.83
CA GLY A 185 26.53 9.36 7.43
C GLY A 185 25.42 8.31 7.57
N TRP A 186 25.67 7.05 7.22
CA TRP A 186 24.77 5.93 7.52
C TRP A 186 25.10 5.35 8.89
N ASP A 187 24.08 5.14 9.71
CA ASP A 187 24.13 4.23 10.87
C ASP A 187 23.71 2.84 10.42
N MET A 188 24.59 1.86 10.57
CA MET A 188 24.46 0.52 10.02
C MET A 188 24.40 -0.51 11.15
N ASN A 189 23.25 -1.16 11.29
CA ASN A 189 23.05 -2.26 12.23
C ASN A 189 22.82 -3.55 11.46
N GLN A 190 23.58 -4.60 11.75
CA GLN A 190 23.39 -5.90 11.11
C GLN A 190 23.60 -7.06 12.09
N THR A 191 22.94 -8.18 11.83
CA THR A 191 23.13 -9.46 12.53
C THR A 191 23.17 -10.58 11.51
N ILE A 192 24.05 -11.54 11.72
CA ILE A 192 24.07 -12.78 10.94
C ILE A 192 23.88 -13.91 11.95
N ASP A 193 22.76 -14.63 11.83
CA ASP A 193 22.46 -15.78 12.67
C ASP A 193 21.97 -16.94 11.79
N SER A 194 22.57 -18.11 11.98
CA SER A 194 22.14 -19.36 11.34
C SER A 194 22.00 -19.26 9.81
N GLY A 195 22.88 -18.50 9.16
CA GLY A 195 22.89 -18.28 7.71
C GLY A 195 21.91 -17.20 7.22
N VAL A 196 21.11 -16.61 8.10
CA VAL A 196 20.24 -15.48 7.77
C VAL A 196 20.95 -14.18 8.11
N MET A 197 21.06 -13.29 7.12
CA MET A 197 21.54 -11.92 7.33
C MET A 197 20.34 -10.98 7.49
N GLU A 198 20.39 -10.17 8.53
CA GLU A 198 19.43 -9.09 8.73
C GLU A 198 20.16 -7.78 8.97
N PHE A 199 19.58 -6.70 8.48
CA PHE A 199 20.20 -5.39 8.60
C PHE A 199 19.18 -4.26 8.59
N VAL A 200 19.58 -3.14 9.17
CA VAL A 200 18.88 -1.85 9.16
C VAL A 200 19.91 -0.74 9.09
N PHE A 201 19.88 0.00 7.99
CA PHE A 201 20.74 1.14 7.74
C PHE A 201 19.89 2.41 7.70
N THR A 202 20.22 3.40 8.52
CA THR A 202 19.49 4.67 8.57
C THR A 202 20.39 5.83 8.23
N LYS A 203 19.85 6.85 7.57
CA LYS A 203 20.57 8.07 7.24
C LYS A 203 19.62 9.25 7.15
N GLN A 204 20.09 10.40 7.62
CA GLN A 204 19.40 11.67 7.46
C GLN A 204 20.10 12.50 6.38
N PHE A 205 19.32 13.17 5.54
CA PHE A 205 19.79 14.13 4.53
C PHE A 205 18.72 15.18 4.24
N SER A 206 19.00 16.19 3.44
CA SER A 206 18.04 17.25 3.11
C SER A 206 18.15 17.70 1.65
N GLY A 207 17.13 18.41 1.17
CA GLY A 207 17.15 19.05 -0.14
C GLY A 207 17.03 18.11 -1.34
N LEU A 208 16.41 16.94 -1.15
CA LEU A 208 16.24 15.93 -2.20
C LEU A 208 14.77 15.55 -2.37
N ASN A 209 14.35 15.32 -3.62
CA ASN A 209 13.01 14.81 -3.91
C ASN A 209 12.97 13.30 -3.67
N VAL A 210 12.26 12.91 -2.62
CA VAL A 210 12.08 11.53 -2.16
C VAL A 210 11.53 10.62 -3.26
N TYR A 211 10.46 11.07 -3.94
CA TYR A 211 9.79 10.28 -4.97
C TYR A 211 10.71 10.05 -6.17
N ASP A 212 11.37 11.11 -6.63
CA ASP A 212 12.26 11.03 -7.80
C ASP A 212 13.43 10.07 -7.54
N ILE A 213 13.98 10.06 -6.32
CA ILE A 213 15.03 9.11 -5.94
C ILE A 213 14.52 7.68 -6.06
N LEU A 214 13.45 7.33 -5.34
CA LEU A 214 12.97 5.95 -5.28
C LEU A 214 12.43 5.45 -6.61
N ARG A 215 11.80 6.33 -7.39
CA ARG A 215 11.36 6.01 -8.75
C ARG A 215 12.53 5.79 -9.69
N THR A 216 13.58 6.62 -9.61
CA THR A 216 14.80 6.43 -10.41
C THR A 216 15.51 5.13 -10.01
N THR A 217 15.55 4.81 -8.71
CA THR A 217 16.09 3.54 -8.20
C THR A 217 15.30 2.35 -8.73
N LEU A 218 13.96 2.39 -8.68
CA LEU A 218 13.11 1.33 -9.24
C LEU A 218 13.44 1.06 -10.72
N VAL A 219 13.49 2.12 -11.53
CA VAL A 219 13.82 2.02 -12.97
C VAL A 219 15.20 1.40 -13.19
N ASN A 220 16.21 1.87 -12.46
CA ASN A 220 17.58 1.39 -12.62
C ASN A 220 17.74 -0.07 -12.15
N ASP A 221 16.99 -0.48 -11.12
CA ASP A 221 16.98 -1.84 -10.60
C ASP A 221 16.19 -2.83 -11.49
N LEU A 222 15.44 -2.35 -12.49
CA LEU A 222 14.69 -3.17 -13.45
C LEU A 222 15.39 -3.32 -14.81
N GLU A 223 16.40 -2.50 -15.10
CA GLU A 223 17.20 -2.58 -16.33
C GLU A 223 18.55 -3.25 -16.05
N LEU A 224 18.79 -4.44 -16.62
CA LEU A 224 19.96 -5.26 -16.31
C LEU A 224 21.29 -4.51 -16.44
N GLU A 225 21.48 -3.79 -17.55
CA GLU A 225 22.71 -3.05 -17.83
C GLU A 225 22.91 -1.85 -16.88
N ARG A 226 21.84 -1.30 -16.30
CA ARG A 226 21.96 -0.27 -15.26
C ARG A 226 22.20 -0.89 -13.90
N SER A 227 21.50 -1.96 -13.56
CA SER A 227 21.71 -2.70 -12.32
C SER A 227 23.17 -3.15 -12.20
N ARG A 228 23.75 -3.71 -13.27
CA ARG A 228 25.16 -4.15 -13.31
C ARG A 228 26.20 -3.07 -13.03
N LYS A 229 25.87 -1.79 -13.24
CA LYS A 229 26.79 -0.68 -12.88
C LYS A 229 26.97 -0.55 -11.37
N ILE A 230 26.00 -1.04 -10.59
CA ILE A 230 25.96 -0.93 -9.13
C ILE A 230 26.18 -2.31 -8.50
N LYS A 231 25.57 -3.35 -9.08
CA LYS A 231 25.57 -4.76 -8.65
C LYS A 231 26.14 -5.62 -9.77
N ALA A 232 27.45 -5.56 -9.97
CA ALA A 232 28.15 -6.21 -11.10
C ALA A 232 27.95 -7.73 -11.15
N GLU A 233 27.61 -8.33 -10.01
CA GLU A 233 27.24 -9.72 -9.80
C GLU A 233 25.89 -10.12 -10.42
N THR A 234 25.07 -9.16 -10.86
CA THR A 234 23.75 -9.44 -11.46
C THR A 234 23.92 -10.12 -12.83
N LEU A 235 23.57 -11.40 -12.91
CA LEU A 235 23.66 -12.20 -14.14
C LEU A 235 22.40 -12.10 -14.99
N ARG A 236 21.23 -12.23 -14.35
CA ARG A 236 19.92 -12.23 -15.01
C ARG A 236 19.00 -11.28 -14.27
N LEU A 237 18.26 -10.48 -15.02
CA LEU A 237 17.18 -9.64 -14.51
C LEU A 237 16.11 -9.53 -15.59
N GLN A 238 14.98 -10.18 -15.39
CA GLN A 238 13.89 -10.19 -16.36
C GLN A 238 12.54 -10.03 -15.67
N VAL A 239 11.66 -9.22 -16.26
CA VAL A 239 10.29 -9.03 -15.79
C VAL A 239 9.44 -10.21 -16.24
N ILE A 240 8.80 -10.87 -15.28
CA ILE A 240 7.89 -11.99 -15.52
C ILE A 240 6.45 -11.47 -15.62
N GLN A 241 6.07 -10.56 -14.72
CA GLN A 241 4.70 -10.05 -14.65
C GLN A 241 4.69 -8.59 -14.18
N GLU A 242 3.97 -7.72 -14.87
CA GLU A 242 3.61 -6.39 -14.39
C GLU A 242 2.29 -6.47 -13.61
N MET A 243 2.30 -6.04 -12.35
CA MET A 243 1.12 -6.03 -11.47
C MET A 243 0.43 -4.66 -11.49
N ALA A 244 1.23 -3.58 -11.51
CA ALA A 244 0.78 -2.20 -11.55
C ALA A 244 1.91 -1.32 -12.11
N PRO A 245 1.68 -0.02 -12.41
CA PRO A 245 2.69 0.85 -13.03
C PRO A 245 4.04 0.95 -12.28
N ASN A 246 4.04 0.68 -10.98
CA ASN A 246 5.22 0.71 -10.11
C ASN A 246 5.44 -0.64 -9.39
N ALA A 247 4.89 -1.74 -9.92
CA ALA A 247 4.91 -3.05 -9.28
C ALA A 247 5.13 -4.17 -10.29
N PHE A 248 6.22 -4.92 -10.09
CA PHE A 248 6.70 -5.92 -11.03
C PHE A 248 7.12 -7.19 -10.30
N VAL A 249 6.95 -8.33 -10.94
CA VAL A 249 7.57 -9.59 -10.55
C VAL A 249 8.74 -9.85 -11.47
N VAL A 250 9.92 -10.09 -10.90
CA VAL A 250 11.16 -10.26 -11.65
C VAL A 250 11.89 -11.53 -11.22
N VAL A 251 12.53 -12.19 -12.17
CA VAL A 251 13.58 -13.17 -11.89
C VAL A 251 14.92 -12.45 -11.79
N HIS A 252 15.69 -12.81 -10.78
CA HIS A 252 16.97 -12.21 -10.47
C HIS A 252 17.98 -13.32 -10.14
N ASP A 253 19.00 -13.45 -10.99
CA ASP A 253 20.14 -14.35 -10.76
C ASP A 253 21.39 -13.53 -10.46
N VAL A 254 22.09 -13.91 -9.40
CA VAL A 254 23.31 -13.24 -8.92
C VAL A 254 24.45 -14.25 -8.85
N SER A 255 25.63 -13.88 -9.34
CA SER A 255 26.83 -14.69 -9.18
C SER A 255 27.40 -14.56 -7.77
N SER A 256 27.99 -15.64 -7.28
CA SER A 256 28.73 -15.65 -6.02
C SER A 256 30.17 -16.09 -6.25
N THR A 257 31.07 -15.61 -5.40
CA THR A 257 32.49 -15.94 -5.41
C THR A 257 32.83 -17.18 -4.57
N GLY A 258 31.82 -17.81 -3.95
CA GLY A 258 31.95 -19.01 -3.14
C GLY A 258 31.69 -20.32 -3.90
N ASP A 259 31.43 -21.40 -3.16
CA ASP A 259 31.16 -22.74 -3.72
C ASP A 259 29.84 -22.81 -4.51
N ILE A 260 28.91 -21.88 -4.23
CA ILE A 260 27.65 -21.70 -4.96
C ILE A 260 27.92 -20.76 -6.13
N ASN A 261 27.60 -21.19 -7.36
CA ASN A 261 27.86 -20.36 -8.54
C ASN A 261 26.79 -19.29 -8.76
N VAL A 262 25.51 -19.61 -8.50
CA VAL A 262 24.39 -18.72 -8.78
C VAL A 262 23.35 -18.76 -7.66
N PHE A 263 22.98 -17.59 -7.17
CA PHE A 263 21.79 -17.38 -6.33
C PHE A 263 20.64 -16.91 -7.21
N ARG A 264 19.56 -17.67 -7.24
CA ARG A 264 18.34 -17.35 -7.99
C ARG A 264 17.23 -16.92 -7.05
N SER A 265 16.52 -15.89 -7.42
CA SER A 265 15.32 -15.43 -6.71
C SER A 265 14.26 -14.99 -7.70
N VAL A 266 13.00 -15.24 -7.37
CA VAL A 266 11.87 -14.59 -8.03
C VAL A 266 11.27 -13.66 -6.99
N VAL A 267 11.21 -12.37 -7.29
CA VAL A 267 10.85 -11.36 -6.31
C VAL A 267 9.80 -10.41 -6.86
N ALA A 268 8.88 -10.00 -6.00
CA ALA A 268 7.98 -8.89 -6.25
C ALA A 268 8.67 -7.59 -5.82
N ARG A 269 8.83 -6.65 -6.75
CA ARG A 269 9.42 -5.31 -6.55
C ARG A 269 8.31 -4.27 -6.69
N PHE A 270 8.16 -3.39 -5.70
CA PHE A 270 7.07 -2.42 -5.69
C PHE A 270 7.45 -1.10 -5.04
N LEU A 271 6.92 0.00 -5.56
CA LEU A 271 7.03 1.33 -4.99
C LEU A 271 5.65 1.83 -4.56
N ILE A 272 5.49 2.09 -3.27
CA ILE A 272 4.24 2.56 -2.65
C ILE A 272 4.49 3.80 -1.79
N GLU A 273 3.47 4.61 -1.60
CA GLU A 273 3.46 5.66 -0.58
C GLU A 273 3.38 5.01 0.81
N ASP A 274 4.06 5.61 1.79
CA ASP A 274 3.99 5.16 3.19
C ASP A 274 4.13 6.36 4.13
N THR A 275 3.53 6.23 5.31
CA THR A 275 3.68 7.18 6.41
C THR A 275 4.33 6.49 7.59
N ARG A 276 5.25 7.19 8.25
CA ARG A 276 6.03 6.61 9.34
C ARG A 276 6.26 7.60 10.45
N ASP A 277 6.16 7.10 11.67
CA ASP A 277 6.45 7.84 12.88
C ASP A 277 7.94 7.77 13.24
N PHE A 278 8.54 8.93 13.49
CA PHE A 278 9.93 9.10 13.87
C PHE A 278 10.04 9.69 15.28
N PRO A 279 10.89 9.12 16.16
CA PRO A 279 11.15 9.72 17.45
C PRO A 279 11.99 11.00 17.28
N LEU A 280 11.59 12.10 17.93
CA LEU A 280 12.44 13.28 18.04
C LEU A 280 13.60 13.01 18.98
N SER A 281 14.82 12.96 18.45
CA SER A 281 16.04 12.95 19.25
C SER A 281 16.24 14.32 19.89
N ARG A 282 15.90 14.43 21.19
CA ARG A 282 16.15 15.64 21.98
C ARG A 282 17.58 15.64 22.55
N SER A 283 18.59 15.32 21.73
CA SER A 283 19.98 15.18 22.21
C SER A 283 20.78 16.48 22.22
N ASP A 284 20.29 17.56 21.60
CA ASP A 284 21.15 18.73 21.34
C ASP A 284 20.79 19.96 22.19
N LEU A 285 19.91 19.82 23.19
CA LEU A 285 19.44 20.93 24.04
C LEU A 285 19.80 20.82 25.53
N ASP A 286 20.37 19.70 26.00
CA ASP A 286 20.54 19.47 27.44
C ASP A 286 21.98 19.65 27.98
N ASP A 287 22.94 20.11 27.16
CA ASP A 287 24.32 20.36 27.64
C ASP A 287 24.51 21.69 28.40
N ASN A 288 23.45 22.49 28.62
CA ASN A 288 23.55 23.81 29.28
C ASN A 288 22.66 23.99 30.52
N ILE A 289 22.09 22.93 31.10
CA ILE A 289 21.34 23.06 32.36
C ILE A 289 22.23 22.57 33.51
N SER A 290 22.69 23.54 34.31
CA SER A 290 23.44 23.36 35.54
C SER A 290 22.80 22.34 36.48
N THR A 291 23.68 21.61 37.16
CA THR A 291 23.49 20.39 37.96
C THR A 291 22.56 20.51 39.19
N GLU A 292 21.72 21.55 39.30
CA GLU A 292 20.84 21.75 40.47
C GLU A 292 19.37 21.34 40.25
N CYS A 293 18.94 21.05 39.02
CA CYS A 293 17.54 20.72 38.71
C CYS A 293 17.27 19.21 38.50
N ARG A 294 18.09 18.30 39.03
CA ARG A 294 17.95 16.85 38.81
C ARG A 294 16.98 16.11 39.75
N LEU A 295 16.37 16.77 40.74
CA LEU A 295 15.60 16.07 41.78
C LEU A 295 14.07 16.18 41.71
N ASN A 296 13.48 16.93 40.77
CA ASN A 296 12.01 17.13 40.73
C ASN A 296 11.32 16.72 39.43
N ARG A 297 11.89 15.82 38.62
CA ARG A 297 11.34 15.44 37.30
C ARG A 297 10.86 13.99 37.17
N SER A 298 10.41 13.38 38.26
CA SER A 298 9.95 11.98 38.26
C SER A 298 8.46 11.78 37.97
N ASN A 299 7.75 12.73 37.32
CA ASN A 299 6.30 12.60 37.06
C ASN A 299 5.79 13.32 35.78
N LEU A 300 6.63 13.54 34.76
CA LEU A 300 6.12 13.92 33.44
C LEU A 300 6.10 12.69 32.55
N GLU A 301 4.92 12.33 32.07
CA GLU A 301 4.72 11.39 30.98
C GLU A 301 5.69 11.70 29.84
N ASP A 302 6.46 10.69 29.42
CA ASP A 302 7.34 10.71 28.25
C ASP A 302 6.52 10.97 26.98
N ASN A 303 6.16 12.23 26.74
CA ASN A 303 5.87 12.69 25.39
C ASN A 303 7.21 12.99 24.73
N SER A 304 7.98 11.95 24.41
CA SER A 304 8.95 12.03 23.33
C SER A 304 8.15 12.37 22.08
N GLY A 305 8.18 13.63 21.65
CA GLY A 305 7.39 14.08 20.50
C GLY A 305 7.68 13.17 19.31
N VAL A 306 6.65 12.54 18.78
CA VAL A 306 6.73 11.72 17.58
C VAL A 306 6.38 12.63 16.41
N VAL A 307 7.21 12.63 15.36
CA VAL A 307 6.92 13.32 14.10
C VAL A 307 6.58 12.30 13.05
N THR A 308 5.42 12.45 12.43
CA THR A 308 5.03 11.63 11.28
C THR A 308 5.67 12.19 10.03
N GLY A 309 6.51 11.39 9.38
CA GLY A 309 7.06 11.66 8.06
C GLY A 309 6.23 11.01 6.96
N ARG A 310 6.14 11.66 5.81
CA ARG A 310 5.47 11.14 4.61
C ARG A 310 6.52 10.78 3.57
N GLY A 311 6.40 9.62 2.95
CA GLY A 311 7.44 9.14 2.06
C GLY A 311 6.96 8.07 1.10
N TYR A 312 7.95 7.36 0.56
CA TYR A 312 7.71 6.22 -0.30
C TYR A 312 8.60 5.06 0.14
N VAL A 313 8.14 3.85 -0.11
CA VAL A 313 8.86 2.61 0.17
C VAL A 313 9.00 1.81 -1.11
N LEU A 314 10.25 1.50 -1.46
CA LEU A 314 10.62 0.57 -2.50
C LEU A 314 10.91 -0.80 -1.87
N GLY A 315 9.93 -1.70 -1.94
CA GLY A 315 9.97 -3.05 -1.37
C GLY A 315 10.40 -4.10 -2.39
N THR A 316 11.13 -5.12 -1.93
CA THR A 316 11.38 -6.41 -2.60
C THR A 316 10.96 -7.53 -1.68
N HIS A 317 10.27 -8.53 -2.20
CA HIS A 317 9.94 -9.73 -1.43
C HIS A 317 9.92 -10.97 -2.33
N SER A 318 10.51 -12.06 -1.86
CA SER A 318 10.52 -13.33 -2.60
C SER A 318 9.12 -13.88 -2.82
N VAL A 319 8.91 -14.43 -4.00
CA VAL A 319 7.69 -15.08 -4.42
C VAL A 319 7.92 -16.57 -4.45
N SER A 320 6.97 -17.33 -3.90
CA SER A 320 7.03 -18.79 -3.94
C SER A 320 6.90 -19.31 -5.36
N THR A 321 7.82 -20.19 -5.77
CA THR A 321 7.75 -20.91 -7.04
C THR A 321 7.86 -22.42 -6.80
N ASP A 322 7.26 -23.22 -7.68
CA ASP A 322 7.26 -24.67 -7.51
C ASP A 322 8.67 -25.27 -7.52
N LYS A 323 9.60 -24.64 -8.25
CA LYS A 323 10.99 -25.08 -8.31
C LYS A 323 11.85 -24.59 -7.14
N ALA A 324 11.51 -23.47 -6.50
CA ALA A 324 12.16 -23.11 -5.24
C ALA A 324 11.82 -24.10 -4.11
N GLN A 325 10.67 -24.75 -4.20
CA GLN A 325 10.22 -25.73 -3.21
C GLN A 325 10.72 -27.16 -3.47
N ARG A 326 11.31 -27.43 -4.65
CA ARG A 326 11.75 -28.75 -5.07
C ARG A 326 13.22 -28.71 -5.46
N LEU A 327 14.06 -29.44 -4.73
CA LEU A 327 15.48 -29.57 -5.03
C LEU A 327 15.67 -30.11 -6.46
N SER A 328 16.18 -29.27 -7.34
CA SER A 328 16.60 -29.62 -8.69
C SER A 328 17.98 -30.30 -8.70
N ASP A 329 18.29 -31.03 -9.77
CA ASP A 329 19.61 -31.66 -9.94
C ASP A 329 20.77 -30.63 -9.93
N GLU A 330 20.50 -29.40 -10.36
CA GLU A 330 21.47 -28.29 -10.34
C GLU A 330 21.75 -27.80 -8.91
N GLU A 331 20.74 -27.76 -8.04
CA GLU A 331 20.89 -27.47 -6.61
C GLU A 331 21.59 -28.60 -5.86
N LEU A 332 21.25 -29.85 -6.19
CA LEU A 332 21.93 -31.03 -5.63
C LEU A 332 23.41 -31.08 -6.05
N SER A 333 23.76 -30.46 -7.19
CA SER A 333 25.14 -30.29 -7.64
C SER A 333 25.87 -29.08 -7.04
N GLY A 334 25.20 -28.27 -6.21
CA GLY A 334 25.74 -27.06 -5.59
C GLY A 334 25.92 -25.86 -6.53
N LYS A 335 25.46 -25.94 -7.78
CA LYS A 335 25.67 -24.89 -8.80
C LYS A 335 24.66 -23.76 -8.71
N LEU A 336 23.48 -24.01 -8.16
CA LEU A 336 22.37 -23.07 -8.04
C LEU A 336 21.79 -23.16 -6.64
N VAL A 337 21.40 -22.04 -6.04
CA VAL A 337 20.63 -21.99 -4.79
C VAL A 337 19.51 -20.97 -4.93
N TRP A 338 18.31 -21.30 -4.43
CA TRP A 338 17.22 -20.33 -4.33
C TRP A 338 17.36 -19.48 -3.08
N ALA A 339 17.40 -18.16 -3.27
CA ALA A 339 17.52 -17.19 -2.20
C ALA A 339 16.14 -16.67 -1.77
N ASP A 340 15.94 -16.54 -0.46
CA ASP A 340 14.77 -15.90 0.13
C ASP A 340 15.14 -14.50 0.61
N VAL A 341 14.42 -13.48 0.12
CA VAL A 341 14.81 -12.08 0.23
C VAL A 341 13.60 -11.23 0.57
N ALA A 342 13.72 -10.44 1.63
CA ALA A 342 12.77 -9.37 1.98
C ALA A 342 13.56 -8.09 2.24
N LEU A 343 13.45 -7.10 1.37
CA LEU A 343 14.17 -5.83 1.45
C LEU A 343 13.19 -4.66 1.35
N SER A 344 13.48 -3.56 2.01
CA SER A 344 12.74 -2.30 1.85
C SER A 344 13.65 -1.10 2.00
N VAL A 345 13.60 -0.21 1.00
CA VAL A 345 14.20 1.12 1.05
C VAL A 345 13.07 2.13 1.22
N GLY A 346 12.92 2.70 2.41
CA GLY A 346 11.99 3.78 2.68
C GLY A 346 12.71 5.11 2.75
N ILE A 347 12.17 6.13 2.10
CA ILE A 347 12.65 7.51 2.25
C ILE A 347 11.44 8.39 2.58
N TYR A 348 11.57 9.22 3.61
CA TYR A 348 10.48 9.99 4.20
C TYR A 348 10.89 11.44 4.42
N ASP A 349 10.00 12.37 4.07
CA ASP A 349 10.11 13.76 4.45
C ASP A 349 9.57 13.96 5.86
N VAL A 350 10.47 14.37 6.77
CA VAL A 350 10.20 14.58 8.20
C VAL A 350 10.38 16.07 8.49
N ILE A 351 9.28 16.75 8.81
CA ILE A 351 9.32 18.19 9.11
C ILE A 351 9.79 18.39 10.55
N ASP A 352 11.06 18.72 10.74
CA ASP A 352 11.56 19.18 12.03
C ASP A 352 11.14 20.65 12.26
N SER A 353 10.52 20.89 13.42
CA SER A 353 10.11 22.22 13.90
C SER A 353 11.26 23.24 14.05
N ILE A 354 12.50 22.79 14.15
CA ILE A 354 13.68 23.65 14.39
C ILE A 354 14.45 23.91 13.08
N THR A 355 14.67 22.87 12.26
CA THR A 355 15.54 23.00 11.06
C THR A 355 14.79 23.28 9.77
N GLY A 356 13.49 22.99 9.70
CA GLY A 356 12.72 23.02 8.45
C GLY A 356 13.14 21.88 7.52
N GLU A 357 12.32 20.84 7.44
CA GLU A 357 12.43 19.66 6.55
C GLU A 357 13.77 18.89 6.55
N THR A 358 13.71 17.66 7.05
CA THR A 358 14.80 16.67 6.94
C THR A 358 14.25 15.40 6.30
N CYS A 359 14.96 14.82 5.36
CA CYS A 359 14.63 13.53 4.79
C CYS A 359 15.29 12.42 5.62
N HIS A 360 14.53 11.39 5.95
CA HIS A 360 15.03 10.19 6.60
C HIS A 360 14.97 9.01 5.63
N ALA A 361 16.11 8.36 5.39
CA ALA A 361 16.16 7.10 4.67
C ALA A 361 16.42 5.94 5.62
N CYS A 362 15.65 4.87 5.43
CA CYS A 362 15.85 3.58 6.07
C CYS A 362 15.98 2.51 4.98
N TYR A 363 17.06 1.74 5.02
CA TYR A 363 17.22 0.54 4.23
C TYR A 363 17.30 -0.66 5.16
N ALA A 364 16.29 -1.51 5.12
CA ALA A 364 16.19 -2.67 5.98
C ALA A 364 15.98 -3.93 5.16
N GLY A 365 16.45 -5.06 5.68
CA GLY A 365 16.31 -6.30 4.96
C GLY A 365 16.62 -7.54 5.77
N ARG A 366 16.17 -8.66 5.20
CA ARG A 366 16.44 -10.03 5.62
C ARG A 366 16.68 -10.87 4.38
N CYS A 367 17.80 -11.59 4.36
CA CYS A 367 18.19 -12.46 3.26
C CYS A 367 18.67 -13.81 3.80
N TRP A 368 18.36 -14.89 3.07
CA TRP A 368 18.84 -16.26 3.31
C TRP A 368 19.60 -16.77 2.08
#